data_AF-A0A4S1FS47-F1
#
_entry.id   AF-A0A4S1FS47-F1
#
_cell.length_a   1.000
_cell.length_b   1.000
_cell.length_c   1.000
_cell.angle_alpha   90.00
_cell.angle_beta   90.00
_cell.angle_gamma   90.00
#
_symmetry.space_group_name_H-M   'P 1'
#
loop_
_entity.id
_entity.type
_entity.pdbx_description
1 polymer ?
#
loop_
_entity_poly.entity_id
_entity_poly.type
_entity_poly.pdbx_seq_one_letter_code
_entity_poly.pdbx_strand_id
1 'polypeptide(L)'
;MKSDPLSYPPLGLSREEAARYIGVGATKFDQMVADRRMPKPKKVDSRVIWDRLKLEAAFTELPGDEEENIVDFLLQGNHRRE
;
A
#
# COMPACT_ATOMS: atom_id res chain seq x y z
N MET A 1 11.27 1.99 -17.27
CA MET A 1 10.78 0.94 -16.35
C MET A 1 10.60 -0.33 -17.16
N LYS A 2 11.24 -1.45 -16.78
CA LYS A 2 10.99 -2.74 -17.43
C LYS A 2 9.55 -3.15 -17.15
N SER A 3 8.80 -3.49 -18.20
CA SER A 3 7.49 -4.10 -18.11
C SER A 3 7.65 -5.46 -17.45
N ASP A 4 6.86 -5.74 -16.41
CA ASP A 4 6.83 -7.06 -15.78
C ASP A 4 6.21 -8.06 -16.78
N PRO A 5 6.92 -9.14 -17.17
CA PRO A 5 6.38 -10.15 -18.09
C PRO A 5 5.30 -11.04 -17.46
N LEU A 6 5.07 -10.94 -16.15
CA LEU A 6 4.03 -11.72 -15.47
C LEU A 6 2.68 -11.00 -15.55
N SER A 7 1.63 -11.69 -16.02
CA SER A 7 0.26 -11.17 -15.99
C SER A 7 -0.30 -11.00 -14.56
N TYR A 8 0.41 -11.49 -13.54
CA TYR A 8 0.03 -11.35 -12.13
C TYR A 8 1.26 -11.06 -11.27
N PRO A 9 1.13 -10.21 -10.22
CA PRO A 9 2.24 -9.89 -9.35
C PRO A 9 2.62 -11.12 -8.49
N PRO A 10 3.92 -11.45 -8.36
CA PRO A 10 4.37 -12.55 -7.52
C PRO A 10 4.01 -12.36 -6.05
N LEU A 11 3.91 -13.45 -5.28
CA LEU A 11 3.61 -13.38 -3.84
C LEU A 11 4.75 -12.72 -3.05
N GLY A 12 6.00 -12.93 -3.47
CA GLY A 12 7.19 -12.32 -2.89
C GLY A 12 7.72 -11.21 -3.78
N LEU A 13 7.77 -9.99 -3.25
CA LEU A 13 8.24 -8.80 -3.95
C LEU A 13 9.63 -8.41 -3.45
N SER A 14 10.54 -8.01 -4.35
CA SER A 14 11.74 -7.27 -3.97
C SER A 14 11.39 -5.88 -3.42
N ARG A 15 12.38 -5.18 -2.87
CA ARG A 15 12.21 -3.82 -2.33
C ARG A 15 11.58 -2.86 -3.35
N GLU A 16 12.04 -2.87 -4.60
CA GLU A 16 11.53 -1.97 -5.64
C GLU A 16 10.11 -2.34 -6.07
N GLU A 17 9.83 -3.64 -6.19
CA GLU A 17 8.50 -4.14 -6.53
C GLU A 17 7.49 -3.83 -5.42
N ALA A 18 7.87 -4.00 -4.15
CA ALA A 18 7.05 -3.69 -2.99
C ALA A 18 6.71 -2.20 -2.91
N ALA A 19 7.71 -1.33 -3.11
CA ALA A 19 7.52 0.11 -3.15
C ALA A 19 6.58 0.52 -4.29
N ARG A 20 6.79 -0.04 -5.49
CA ARG A 20 5.90 0.18 -6.64
C ARG A 20 4.49 -0.31 -6.38
N TYR A 21 4.32 -1.46 -5.74
CA TYR A 21 3.01 -2.07 -5.47
C TYR A 21 2.11 -1.14 -4.65
N ILE A 22 2.67 -0.46 -3.65
CA ILE A 22 1.93 0.51 -2.81
C ILE A 22 2.04 1.97 -3.32
N GLY A 23 2.60 2.19 -4.51
CA GLY A 23 2.64 3.50 -5.16
C GLY A 23 3.65 4.51 -4.59
N VAL A 24 4.73 4.07 -3.94
CA VAL A 24 5.75 4.97 -3.36
C VAL A 24 7.15 4.72 -3.91
N GLY A 25 8.06 5.69 -3.73
CA GLY A 25 9.49 5.51 -4.01
C GLY A 25 10.17 4.59 -3.00
N ALA A 26 11.23 3.89 -3.41
CA ALA A 26 11.89 2.87 -2.57
C ALA A 26 12.44 3.44 -1.24
N THR A 27 12.96 4.67 -1.24
CA THR A 27 13.42 5.34 0.00
C THR A 27 12.25 5.61 0.96
N LYS A 28 11.08 5.99 0.44
CA LYS A 28 9.89 6.20 1.25
C LYS A 28 9.35 4.88 1.79
N PHE A 29 9.41 3.82 0.98
CA PHE A 29 9.05 2.47 1.43
C PHE A 29 9.91 2.02 2.62
N ASP A 30 11.24 2.20 2.56
CA ASP A 30 12.12 1.86 3.69
C ASP A 30 11.76 2.65 4.96
N GLN A 31 11.44 3.94 4.83
CA GLN A 31 10.95 4.75 5.94
C GLN A 31 9.65 4.18 6.50
N MET A 32 8.68 3.81 5.65
CA MET A 32 7.42 3.19 6.10
C MET A 32 7.64 1.87 6.84
N VAL A 33 8.60 1.06 6.41
CA VAL A 33 9.00 -0.18 7.09
C VAL A 33 9.67 0.13 8.44
N ALA A 34 10.54 1.13 8.50
CA ALA A 34 11.18 1.58 9.74
C ALA A 34 10.16 2.14 10.75
N ASP A 35 9.19 2.93 10.26
CA ASP A 35 8.09 3.51 11.02
C ASP A 35 7.02 2.47 11.43
N ARG A 36 7.18 1.20 11.01
CA ARG A 36 6.23 0.10 11.24
C ARG A 36 4.86 0.30 10.58
N ARG A 37 4.76 1.21 9.62
CA ARG A 37 3.58 1.41 8.76
C ARG A 37 3.50 0.36 7.65
N MET A 38 4.60 -0.30 7.33
CA MET A 38 4.67 -1.42 6.39
C MET A 38 5.32 -2.64 7.06
N PRO A 39 5.01 -3.87 6.61
CA PRO A 39 5.58 -5.08 7.18
C PRO A 39 7.10 -5.15 6.99
N LYS A 40 7.77 -5.77 7.96
CA LYS A 40 9.20 -6.12 7.83
C LYS A 40 9.41 -7.17 6.73
N PRO A 41 10.55 -7.14 6.03
CA PRO A 41 10.86 -8.15 5.04
C PRO A 41 11.01 -9.54 5.64
N LYS A 42 10.77 -10.56 4.82
CA LYS A 42 11.17 -11.94 5.05
C LYS A 42 12.53 -12.17 4.40
N LYS A 43 13.44 -12.82 5.13
CA LYS A 43 14.73 -13.28 4.59
C LYS A 43 14.61 -14.77 4.27
N VAL A 44 14.78 -15.12 3.00
CA VAL A 44 14.83 -16.50 2.51
C VAL A 44 16.24 -16.70 1.96
N ASP A 45 17.07 -17.42 2.70
CA ASP A 45 18.51 -17.56 2.44
C ASP A 45 19.21 -16.21 2.27
N SER A 46 19.67 -15.91 1.04
CA SER A 46 20.33 -14.65 0.68
C SER A 46 19.37 -13.56 0.20
N ARG A 47 18.09 -13.88 -0.02
CA ARG A 47 17.13 -12.95 -0.63
C ARG A 47 16.22 -12.31 0.42
N VAL A 48 16.00 -11.02 0.27
CA VAL A 48 15.08 -10.22 1.07
C VAL A 48 13.85 -9.94 0.23
N ILE A 49 12.68 -10.42 0.69
CA ILE A 49 11.41 -10.29 -0.02
C ILE A 49 10.30 -9.82 0.92
N TRP A 50 9.32 -9.11 0.38
CA TRP A 50 8.10 -8.73 1.07
C TRP A 50 6.94 -9.56 0.56
N ASP A 51 6.07 -9.92 1.49
CA ASP A 51 4.85 -10.67 1.20
C ASP A 51 3.77 -9.70 0.69
N ARG A 52 3.33 -9.90 -0.55
CA ARG A 52 2.33 -9.04 -1.21
C ARG A 52 1.04 -8.91 -0.40
N LEU A 53 0.56 -10.00 0.19
CA LEU A 53 -0.69 -9.99 0.96
C LEU A 53 -0.54 -9.19 2.26
N LYS A 54 0.64 -9.24 2.88
CA LYS A 54 0.92 -8.42 4.07
C LYS A 54 1.05 -6.94 3.74
N LEU A 55 1.63 -6.63 2.58
CA LEU A 55 1.71 -5.25 2.10
C LEU A 55 0.32 -4.67 1.87
N GLU A 56 -0.56 -5.43 1.21
CA GLU A 56 -1.95 -5.05 0.97
C GLU A 56 -2.70 -4.81 2.29
N ALA A 57 -2.65 -5.79 3.22
CA ALA A 57 -3.30 -5.65 4.52
C ALA A 57 -2.80 -4.42 5.30
N ALA A 58 -1.48 -4.23 5.37
CA ALA A 58 -0.89 -3.08 6.07
C ALA A 58 -1.22 -1.75 5.39
N PHE A 59 -1.37 -1.74 4.06
CA PHE A 59 -1.78 -0.55 3.33
C PHE A 59 -3.23 -0.16 3.63
N THR A 60 -4.15 -1.14 3.64
CA THR A 60 -5.56 -0.92 4.00
C THR A 60 -5.73 -0.41 5.44
N GLU A 61 -4.79 -0.73 6.34
CA GLU A 61 -4.81 -0.24 7.73
C GLU A 61 -4.16 1.15 7.91
N LEU A 62 -3.61 1.77 6.85
CA LEU A 62 -2.99 3.10 6.99
C LEU A 62 -4.06 4.16 7.31
N PRO A 63 -3.78 5.06 8.26
CA PRO A 63 -4.65 6.21 8.50
C PRO A 63 -4.59 7.14 7.29
N GLY A 64 -5.73 7.44 6.67
CA GLY A 64 -5.79 8.27 5.46
C GLY A 64 -7.13 8.30 4.73
N ASP A 65 -8.02 7.33 4.97
CA ASP A 65 -9.38 7.31 4.40
C ASP A 65 -10.42 8.11 5.22
N GLU A 66 -9.98 8.88 6.21
CA GLU A 66 -10.86 9.74 7.04
C GLU A 66 -10.80 11.23 6.65
N GLU A 67 -10.43 11.55 5.40
CA GLU A 67 -10.93 12.82 4.86
C GLU A 67 -12.41 12.60 4.56
N GLU A 68 -13.29 13.16 5.40
CA GLU A 68 -14.73 13.21 5.14
C GLU A 68 -14.92 13.54 3.67
N ASN A 69 -15.44 12.56 2.92
CA ASN A 69 -15.59 12.73 1.49
C ASN A 69 -16.52 13.93 1.29
N ILE A 70 -15.99 15.02 0.74
CA ILE A 70 -16.76 16.26 0.53
C ILE A 70 -18.05 15.95 -0.24
N VAL A 71 -18.01 14.95 -1.12
CA VAL A 71 -19.18 14.46 -1.84
C VAL A 71 -20.19 13.81 -0.89
N ASP A 72 -19.76 12.94 0.04
CA ASP A 72 -20.64 12.34 1.04
C ASP A 72 -21.27 13.40 1.96
N PHE A 73 -20.50 14.40 2.40
CA PHE A 73 -21.00 15.52 3.21
C PHE A 73 -22.07 16.33 2.46
N LEU A 74 -21.83 16.66 1.19
CA LEU A 74 -22.77 17.42 0.37
C LEU A 74 -24.03 16.62 0.02
N LEU A 75 -23.92 15.31 -0.19
CA LEU A 75 -25.06 14.43 -0.45
C LEU A 75 -25.94 14.25 0.80
N GLN A 76 -25.35 14.19 2.00
CA GLN A 76 -26.09 14.16 3.27
C GLN A 76 -26.82 15.48 3.56
N GLY A 77 -26.28 16.61 3.10
CA GLY A 77 -26.88 17.94 3.26
C GLY A 77 -28.16 18.17 2.45
N ASN A 78 -28.36 17.45 1.34
CA ASN A 78 -29.52 17.62 0.46
C ASN A 78 -30.76 16.78 0.85
N HIS A 79 -30.71 16.05 1.98
CA HIS A 79 -31.81 15.24 2.49
C HIS A 79 -32.45 15.79 3.78
N ARG A 80 -32.59 17.13 3.90
CA ARG A 80 -33.45 17.73 4.92
C ARG A 80 -34.43 18.75 4.34
N ARG A 81 -35.65 18.22 4.11
CA ARG A 81 -36.98 18.87 4.25
C ARG A 81 -37.29 19.96 3.22
N GLU A 82 -38.53 20.25 2.84
CA GLU A 82 -39.90 19.72 2.94
C GLU A 82 -40.68 20.55 1.90
#